data_AF-A0ABC8WNC3-F1
#
_entry.id   AF-A0ABC8WNC3-F1
#
_cell.length_a   1.000
_cell.length_b   1.000
_cell.length_c   1.000
_cell.angle_alpha   90.00
_cell.angle_beta   90.00
_cell.angle_gamma   90.00
#
_symmetry.space_group_name_H-M   'P 1'
#
loop_
_entity.id
_entity.type
_entity.pdbx_description
1 polymer ?
#
loop_
_entity_poly.entity_id
_entity_poly.type
_entity_poly.pdbx_seq_one_letter_code
_entity_poly.pdbx_strand_id
1 'polypeptide(L)'
;MATEQAAENYTVEDLVALNPYNPDILNDLEKFVNEQVSSQTYNLDANLSLLRLYQFEPERMSIQIVARILIKALMAMPAPDFSLCLFLIPEHVQMEEQFKTLIVLSHYLETARFRQFWDEAAKNRQILEVVPGNPSLCDSLAFLDIPESSKACSC
;
A
#
# COMPACT_ATOMS: atom_id res chain seq x y z
N MET A 1 24.64 1.44 -40.36
CA MET A 1 24.23 2.19 -39.15
C MET A 1 22.98 1.50 -38.62
N ALA A 2 23.17 0.42 -37.86
CA ALA A 2 22.09 -0.24 -37.14
C ALA A 2 22.19 0.27 -35.71
N THR A 3 21.20 1.04 -35.29
CA THR A 3 21.11 1.58 -33.94
C THR A 3 21.02 0.43 -32.96
N GLU A 4 22.07 0.29 -32.15
CA GLU A 4 22.06 -0.41 -30.88
C GLU A 4 20.87 0.09 -30.06
N GLN A 5 19.81 -0.70 -29.97
CA GLN A 5 18.85 -0.55 -28.89
C GLN A 5 19.48 -1.25 -27.69
N ALA A 6 20.31 -0.50 -26.95
CA ALA A 6 20.61 -0.84 -25.58
C ALA A 6 19.26 -0.92 -24.85
N ALA A 7 18.91 -2.11 -24.38
CA ALA A 7 17.90 -2.25 -23.35
C ALA A 7 18.44 -1.56 -22.11
N GLU A 8 18.23 -0.25 -22.01
CA GLU A 8 18.47 0.48 -20.79
C GLU A 8 17.47 -0.08 -19.77
N ASN A 9 17.99 -0.80 -18.78
CA ASN A 9 17.23 -1.21 -17.60
C ASN A 9 16.88 0.05 -16.80
N TYR A 10 15.93 0.84 -17.29
CA TYR A 10 15.38 1.94 -16.52
C TYR A 10 14.62 1.37 -15.34
N THR A 11 14.89 1.90 -14.15
CA THR A 11 14.10 1.57 -12.98
C THR A 11 12.71 2.21 -13.11
N VAL A 12 11.72 1.69 -12.39
CA VAL A 12 10.37 2.27 -12.43
C VAL A 12 10.39 3.71 -11.92
N GLU A 13 11.29 4.01 -11.00
CA GLU A 13 11.59 5.36 -10.52
C GLU A 13 12.08 6.29 -11.63
N ASP A 14 12.98 5.82 -12.51
CA ASP A 14 13.46 6.59 -13.65
C ASP A 14 12.34 6.86 -14.67
N LEU A 15 11.48 5.87 -14.92
CA LEU A 15 10.33 6.02 -15.82
C LEU A 15 9.32 7.05 -15.31
N VAL A 16 9.05 7.03 -14.00
CA VAL A 16 8.22 8.02 -13.32
C VAL A 16 8.85 9.42 -13.37
N ALA A 17 10.17 9.53 -13.17
CA ALA A 17 10.87 10.81 -13.22
C ALA A 17 10.92 11.40 -14.65
N LEU A 18 11.03 10.55 -15.67
CA LEU A 18 11.07 10.94 -17.08
C LEU A 18 9.70 11.33 -17.62
N ASN A 19 8.65 10.58 -17.29
CA ASN A 19 7.31 10.88 -17.75
C ASN A 19 6.23 10.39 -16.76
N PRO A 20 5.91 11.17 -15.72
CA PRO A 20 5.04 10.74 -14.62
C PRO A 20 3.56 10.55 -15.02
N TYR A 21 3.16 10.98 -16.22
CA TYR A 21 1.79 10.89 -16.73
C TYR A 21 1.65 9.90 -17.89
N ASN A 22 2.68 9.10 -18.17
CA ASN A 22 2.59 8.11 -19.24
C ASN A 22 1.64 6.96 -18.83
N PRO A 23 0.51 6.72 -19.52
CA PRO A 23 -0.35 5.59 -19.18
C PRO A 23 0.30 4.22 -19.44
N ASP A 24 1.34 4.16 -20.29
CA ASP A 24 2.04 2.91 -20.57
C ASP A 24 2.81 2.38 -19.35
N ILE A 25 3.30 3.26 -18.47
CA ILE A 25 4.04 2.87 -17.25
C ILE A 25 3.13 2.33 -16.14
N LEU A 26 1.81 2.44 -16.28
CA LEU A 26 0.83 2.00 -15.29
C LEU A 26 0.98 0.49 -15.00
N ASN A 27 1.12 -0.33 -16.04
CA ASN A 27 1.29 -1.78 -15.88
C ASN A 27 2.61 -2.12 -15.17
N ASP A 28 3.67 -1.37 -15.43
CA ASP A 28 4.97 -1.58 -14.80
C ASP A 28 4.94 -1.15 -13.33
N LEU A 29 4.24 -0.04 -13.02
CA LEU A 29 3.99 0.39 -11.64
C LEU A 29 3.15 -0.61 -10.85
N GLU A 30 2.10 -1.19 -11.44
CA GLU A 30 1.31 -2.24 -10.79
C GLU A 30 2.14 -3.49 -10.48
N LYS A 31 2.98 -3.94 -11.43
CA LYS A 31 3.93 -5.02 -11.20
C LYS A 31 4.92 -4.66 -10.10
N PHE A 32 5.44 -3.44 -10.12
CA PHE A 32 6.36 -2.95 -9.12
C PHE A 32 5.75 -2.95 -7.71
N VAL A 33 4.47 -2.61 -7.55
CA VAL A 33 3.77 -2.74 -6.24
C VAL A 33 3.71 -4.21 -5.80
N ASN A 34 3.47 -5.14 -6.72
CA ASN A 34 3.44 -6.57 -6.41
C ASN A 34 4.84 -7.13 -6.08
N GLU A 35 5.87 -6.64 -6.74
CA GLU A 35 7.26 -6.94 -6.43
C GLU A 35 7.65 -6.35 -5.07
N GLN A 36 7.26 -5.11 -4.75
CA GLN A 36 7.45 -4.50 -3.43
C GLN A 36 6.83 -5.33 -2.30
N VAL A 37 5.66 -5.91 -2.55
CA VAL A 37 5.01 -6.85 -1.63
C VAL A 37 5.86 -8.11 -1.42
N SER A 38 6.40 -8.68 -2.51
CA SER A 38 7.15 -9.94 -2.48
C SER A 38 8.58 -9.76 -1.93
N SER A 39 9.21 -8.63 -2.24
CA SER A 39 10.57 -8.27 -1.86
C SER A 39 10.66 -7.48 -0.56
N GLN A 40 9.53 -7.21 0.10
CA GLN A 40 9.44 -6.44 1.34
C GLN A 40 10.04 -5.02 1.25
N THR A 41 10.08 -4.46 0.05
CA THR A 41 10.56 -3.09 -0.20
C THR A 41 9.39 -2.12 -0.21
N TYR A 42 9.63 -0.85 0.08
CA TYR A 42 8.59 0.19 0.08
C TYR A 42 9.11 1.46 -0.59
N ASN A 43 8.39 1.91 -1.62
CA ASN A 43 8.66 3.16 -2.33
C ASN A 43 7.35 3.96 -2.44
N LEU A 44 7.26 5.04 -1.67
CA LEU A 44 6.10 5.92 -1.65
C LEU A 44 5.92 6.68 -2.97
N ASP A 45 6.99 7.18 -3.58
CA ASP A 45 6.91 8.02 -4.79
C ASP A 45 6.32 7.25 -5.97
N ALA A 46 6.71 5.98 -6.14
CA ALA A 46 6.12 5.08 -7.13
C ALA A 46 4.63 4.85 -6.85
N ASN A 47 4.27 4.60 -5.59
CA ASN A 47 2.88 4.36 -5.18
C ASN A 47 1.99 5.59 -5.42
N LEU A 48 2.45 6.79 -5.06
CA LEU A 48 1.73 8.04 -5.30
C LEU A 48 1.57 8.34 -6.79
N SER A 49 2.60 8.02 -7.59
CA SER A 49 2.54 8.19 -9.04
C SER A 49 1.50 7.26 -9.68
N LEU A 50 1.43 6.00 -9.24
CA LEU A 50 0.39 5.08 -9.67
C LEU A 50 -1.02 5.55 -9.27
N LEU A 51 -1.21 5.98 -8.02
CA LEU A 51 -2.50 6.51 -7.57
C LEU A 51 -2.91 7.76 -8.34
N ARG A 52 -1.97 8.64 -8.68
CA ARG A 52 -2.22 9.80 -9.55
C ARG A 52 -2.63 9.36 -10.96
N LEU A 53 -1.96 8.38 -11.56
CA LEU A 53 -2.34 7.84 -12.88
C LEU A 53 -3.76 7.27 -12.86
N TYR A 54 -4.15 6.57 -11.80
CA TYR A 54 -5.52 6.08 -11.66
C TYR A 54 -6.58 7.19 -11.54
N GLN A 55 -6.22 8.42 -11.15
CA GLN A 55 -7.16 9.55 -11.22
C GLN A 55 -7.42 10.01 -12.65
N PHE A 56 -6.45 9.84 -13.56
CA PHE A 56 -6.63 10.14 -14.99
C PHE A 56 -7.34 9.00 -15.71
N GLU A 57 -7.06 7.74 -15.34
CA GLU A 57 -7.71 6.54 -15.91
C GLU A 57 -8.40 5.68 -14.84
N PRO A 58 -9.59 6.11 -14.35
CA PRO A 58 -10.32 5.38 -13.31
C PRO A 58 -10.78 3.99 -13.75
N GLU A 59 -10.97 3.76 -15.06
CA GLU A 59 -11.37 2.44 -15.60
C GLU A 59 -10.27 1.38 -15.43
N ARG A 60 -9.01 1.79 -15.31
CA ARG A 60 -7.86 0.89 -15.09
C ARG A 60 -7.54 0.67 -13.63
N MET A 61 -8.25 1.33 -12.71
CA MET A 61 -7.96 1.27 -11.28
C MET A 61 -8.17 -0.13 -10.71
N SER A 62 -7.09 -0.73 -10.19
CA SER A 62 -7.17 -2.02 -9.51
C SER A 62 -7.32 -1.83 -8.00
N ILE A 63 -8.50 -2.17 -7.48
CA ILE A 63 -8.82 -2.13 -6.04
C ILE A 63 -7.80 -2.91 -5.20
N GLN A 64 -7.34 -4.06 -5.71
CA GLN A 64 -6.37 -4.92 -5.04
C GLN A 64 -5.00 -4.23 -4.88
N ILE A 65 -4.55 -3.50 -5.92
CA ILE A 65 -3.29 -2.76 -5.87
C ILE A 65 -3.39 -1.58 -4.90
N VAL A 66 -4.50 -0.85 -4.94
CA VAL A 66 -4.77 0.26 -4.00
C VAL A 66 -4.78 -0.23 -2.54
N ALA A 67 -5.43 -1.36 -2.27
CA ALA A 67 -5.42 -1.99 -0.93
C ALA A 67 -4.00 -2.35 -0.48
N ARG A 68 -3.19 -2.95 -1.36
CA ARG A 68 -1.77 -3.27 -1.07
C ARG A 68 -0.96 -2.03 -0.73
N ILE A 69 -1.12 -0.94 -1.49
CA ILE A 69 -0.44 0.33 -1.22
C ILE A 69 -0.81 0.86 0.17
N LEU A 70 -2.10 0.88 0.50
CA LEU A 70 -2.58 1.39 1.80
C LEU A 70 -2.11 0.52 2.97
N ILE A 71 -2.11 -0.81 2.82
CA ILE A 71 -1.58 -1.72 3.84
C ILE A 71 -0.09 -1.47 4.05
N LYS A 72 0.69 -1.30 2.97
CA LYS A 72 2.12 -0.99 3.09
C LYS A 72 2.36 0.39 3.72
N ALA A 73 1.55 1.39 3.38
CA ALA A 73 1.61 2.71 4.01
C ALA A 73 1.27 2.65 5.51
N LEU A 74 0.29 1.81 5.90
CA LEU A 74 -0.06 1.55 7.29
C LEU A 74 1.11 0.93 8.08
N MET A 75 1.86 0.02 7.44
CA MET A 75 3.06 -0.59 8.02
C MET A 75 4.25 0.38 8.10
N ALA A 76 4.27 1.44 7.30
CA ALA A 76 5.33 2.46 7.28
C ALA A 76 5.12 3.61 8.30
N MET A 77 4.13 3.48 9.20
CA MET A 77 3.91 4.43 10.30
C MET A 77 5.18 4.62 11.14
N PRO A 78 5.49 5.84 11.62
CA PRO A 78 4.58 6.98 11.80
C PRO A 78 4.52 7.98 10.63
N ALA A 79 5.02 7.63 9.44
CA ALA A 79 4.97 8.53 8.29
C ALA A 79 3.50 8.83 7.87
N PRO A 80 3.18 10.04 7.38
CA PRO A 80 1.83 10.44 6.97
C PRO A 80 1.36 9.79 5.64
N ASP A 81 2.07 8.77 5.18
CA ASP A 81 1.95 8.14 3.87
C ASP A 81 0.54 7.58 3.63
N PHE A 82 -0.11 7.04 4.68
CA PHE A 82 -1.47 6.53 4.58
C PHE A 82 -2.46 7.63 4.19
N SER A 83 -2.39 8.78 4.88
CA SER A 83 -3.26 9.92 4.62
C SER A 83 -3.01 10.55 3.24
N LEU A 84 -1.75 10.56 2.78
CA LEU A 84 -1.40 11.01 1.43
C LEU A 84 -1.99 10.10 0.35
N CYS A 85 -1.86 8.77 0.50
CA CYS A 85 -2.45 7.81 -0.41
C CYS A 85 -3.98 7.90 -0.41
N LEU A 86 -4.60 8.03 0.76
CA LEU A 86 -6.06 8.13 0.90
C LEU A 86 -6.62 9.36 0.15
N PHE A 87 -5.95 10.50 0.24
CA PHE A 87 -6.38 11.72 -0.46
C PHE A 87 -6.39 11.56 -1.98
N LEU A 88 -5.58 10.66 -2.53
CA LEU A 88 -5.53 10.38 -3.97
C LEU A 88 -6.57 9.36 -4.44
N ILE A 89 -7.26 8.68 -3.51
CA ILE A 89 -8.24 7.64 -3.82
C ILE A 89 -9.64 8.28 -3.91
N PRO A 90 -10.45 7.97 -4.93
CA PRO A 90 -11.81 8.50 -5.04
C PRO A 90 -12.71 8.09 -3.86
N GLU A 91 -13.63 8.98 -3.46
CA GLU A 91 -14.53 8.75 -2.32
C GLU A 91 -15.34 7.45 -2.46
N HIS A 92 -15.84 7.13 -3.65
CA HIS A 92 -16.61 5.90 -3.88
C HIS A 92 -15.82 4.62 -3.55
N VAL A 93 -14.50 4.62 -3.81
CA VAL A 93 -13.61 3.52 -3.42
C VAL A 93 -13.40 3.52 -1.91
N GLN A 94 -13.19 4.69 -1.30
CA GLN A 94 -13.05 4.80 0.15
C GLN A 94 -14.30 4.29 0.92
N MET A 95 -15.48 4.32 0.27
CA MET A 95 -16.72 3.83 0.88
C MET A 95 -16.83 2.30 0.96
N GLU A 96 -15.96 1.55 0.29
CA GLU A 96 -15.94 0.09 0.41
C GLU A 96 -15.52 -0.36 1.80
N GLU A 97 -16.06 -1.50 2.24
CA GLU A 97 -15.85 -2.03 3.59
C GLU A 97 -14.36 -2.26 3.90
N GLN A 98 -13.60 -2.79 2.93
CA GLN A 98 -12.17 -3.02 3.07
C GLN A 98 -11.37 -1.75 3.37
N PHE A 99 -11.69 -0.64 2.68
CA PHE A 99 -10.99 0.63 2.84
C PHE A 99 -11.43 1.35 4.11
N LYS A 100 -12.72 1.30 4.45
CA LYS A 100 -13.22 1.79 5.75
C LYS A 100 -12.48 1.16 6.92
N THR A 101 -12.30 -0.16 6.89
CA THR A 101 -11.53 -0.86 7.92
C THR A 101 -10.08 -0.36 7.97
N LEU A 102 -9.41 -0.22 6.82
CA LEU A 102 -8.04 0.31 6.77
C LEU A 102 -7.93 1.75 7.34
N ILE A 103 -8.91 2.61 7.05
CA ILE A 103 -8.99 3.98 7.58
C ILE A 103 -9.22 3.98 9.09
N VAL A 104 -10.07 3.10 9.60
CA VAL A 104 -10.27 2.94 11.05
C VAL A 104 -8.99 2.45 11.73
N LEU A 105 -8.29 1.50 11.11
CA LEU A 105 -7.01 0.99 11.61
C LEU A 105 -5.94 2.08 11.64
N SER A 106 -5.80 2.89 10.59
CA SER A 106 -4.85 4.01 10.58
C SER A 106 -5.18 5.03 11.67
N HIS A 107 -6.46 5.36 11.85
CA HIS A 107 -6.89 6.27 12.92
C HIS A 107 -6.53 5.76 14.31
N TYR A 108 -6.68 4.45 14.58
CA TYR A 108 -6.26 3.88 15.86
C TYR A 108 -4.74 3.97 16.07
N LEU A 109 -3.94 3.79 15.02
CA LEU A 109 -2.48 3.98 15.11
C LEU A 109 -2.11 5.44 15.35
N GLU A 110 -2.71 6.38 14.63
CA GLU A 110 -2.48 7.83 14.81
C GLU A 110 -2.86 8.32 16.21
N THR A 111 -3.91 7.75 16.80
CA THR A 111 -4.38 8.08 18.17
C THR A 111 -3.74 7.20 19.25
N ALA A 112 -2.73 6.39 18.91
CA ALA A 112 -2.02 5.47 19.81
C ALA A 112 -2.93 4.47 20.56
N ARG A 113 -4.03 4.05 19.93
CA ARG A 113 -5.02 3.12 20.47
C ARG A 113 -4.77 1.69 20.01
N PHE A 114 -3.61 1.14 20.37
CA PHE A 114 -3.14 -0.16 19.88
C PHE A 114 -4.07 -1.33 20.23
N ARG A 115 -4.72 -1.32 21.40
CA ARG A 115 -5.67 -2.38 21.79
C ARG A 115 -6.85 -2.49 20.82
N GLN A 116 -7.45 -1.35 20.48
CA GLN A 116 -8.58 -1.30 19.55
C GLN A 116 -8.15 -1.64 18.13
N PHE A 117 -6.95 -1.21 17.74
CA PHE A 117 -6.32 -1.60 16.48
C PHE A 117 -6.22 -3.13 16.35
N TRP A 118 -5.64 -3.82 17.33
CA TRP A 118 -5.47 -5.27 17.28
C TRP A 118 -6.80 -6.03 17.32
N ASP A 119 -7.76 -5.57 18.13
CA ASP A 119 -9.10 -6.17 18.16
C ASP A 119 -9.80 -6.05 16.79
N GLU A 120 -9.67 -4.91 16.12
CA GLU A 120 -10.29 -4.67 14.81
C GLU A 120 -9.54 -5.40 13.68
N ALA A 121 -8.21 -5.45 13.75
CA ALA A 121 -7.37 -6.21 12.82
C ALA A 121 -7.64 -7.71 12.92
N ALA A 122 -7.87 -8.24 14.13
CA ALA A 122 -8.19 -9.65 14.36
C ALA A 122 -9.56 -10.03 13.76
N LYS A 123 -10.56 -9.15 13.82
CA LYS A 123 -11.87 -9.37 13.18
C LYS A 123 -11.78 -9.34 11.65
N ASN A 124 -10.88 -8.52 11.11
CA ASN A 124 -10.79 -8.21 9.70
C ASN A 124 -9.54 -8.82 9.02
N ARG A 125 -9.00 -9.93 9.55
CA ARG A 125 -7.77 -10.56 9.03
C ARG A 125 -7.82 -10.83 7.52
N GLN A 126 -8.97 -11.22 6.99
CA GLN A 126 -9.18 -11.44 5.54
C GLN A 126 -8.82 -10.23 4.67
N ILE A 127 -8.99 -9.00 5.17
CA ILE A 127 -8.64 -7.76 4.46
C ILE A 127 -7.13 -7.49 4.55
N LEU A 128 -6.51 -7.91 5.65
CA LEU A 128 -5.09 -7.70 5.91
C LEU A 128 -4.21 -8.80 5.30
N GLU A 129 -4.78 -9.99 5.04
CA GLU A 129 -4.13 -11.14 4.38
C GLU A 129 -4.09 -11.02 2.84
N VAL A 130 -4.59 -9.93 2.27
CA VAL A 130 -4.56 -9.64 0.81
C VAL A 130 -3.12 -9.55 0.25
N VAL A 131 -2.13 -9.52 1.13
CA VAL A 131 -0.69 -9.41 0.84
C VAL A 131 0.03 -10.74 1.11
N PRO A 132 0.10 -11.67 0.15
CA PRO A 132 0.87 -12.90 0.33
C PRO A 132 2.37 -12.60 0.40
N GLY A 133 3.07 -13.10 1.43
CA GLY A 133 4.54 -13.09 1.52
C GLY A 133 5.20 -11.94 2.30
N ASN A 134 4.43 -10.99 2.83
CA ASN A 134 4.95 -9.95 3.72
C ASN A 134 5.00 -10.48 5.17
N PRO A 135 5.96 -10.09 6.05
CA PRO A 135 5.77 -10.16 7.49
C PRO A 135 4.35 -9.71 7.79
N SER A 136 3.66 -10.50 8.59
CA SER A 136 2.29 -10.19 8.97
C SER A 136 2.25 -8.76 9.50
N LEU A 137 1.10 -8.08 9.38
CA LEU A 137 0.92 -6.77 10.01
C LEU A 137 1.29 -6.82 11.50
N CYS A 138 1.15 -8.00 12.14
CA CYS A 138 1.69 -8.32 13.46
C CYS A 138 3.21 -8.14 13.56
N ASP A 139 4.01 -8.68 12.63
CA ASP A 139 5.48 -8.62 12.68
C ASP A 139 6.01 -7.19 12.44
N SER A 140 5.44 -6.47 11.47
CA SER A 140 5.88 -5.11 11.15
C SER A 140 5.55 -4.12 12.27
N LEU A 141 4.44 -4.32 12.98
CA LEU A 141 4.01 -3.48 14.10
C LEU A 141 4.22 -4.15 15.46
N ALA A 142 5.03 -5.20 15.56
CA ALA A 142 5.29 -5.92 16.80
C ALA A 142 5.89 -5.02 17.90
N PHE A 143 6.58 -3.94 17.51
CA PHE A 143 7.10 -2.95 18.44
C PHE A 143 6.00 -2.09 19.11
N LEU A 144 4.79 -2.03 18.52
CA LEU A 144 3.61 -1.38 19.07
C LEU A 144 2.78 -2.33 19.95
N ASP A 145 3.21 -3.59 20.07
CA ASP A 145 2.50 -4.60 20.84
C ASP A 145 2.70 -4.32 22.34
N ILE A 146 1.60 -4.00 23.02
CA ILE A 146 1.56 -3.85 24.47
C ILE A 146 1.56 -5.29 25.04
N PRO A 147 2.27 -5.62 26.13
CA PRO A 147 2.32 -6.99 26.66
C PRO A 147 0.95 -7.64 26.99
N GLU A 148 -0.16 -6.89 26.99
CA GLU A 148 -1.52 -7.39 27.15
C GLU A 148 -2.20 -7.86 25.84
N SER A 149 -1.74 -7.44 24.65
CA SER A 149 -2.33 -7.80 23.33
C SER A 149 -1.75 -9.06 22.69
N SER A 150 -0.72 -9.68 23.29
CA SER A 150 -0.09 -10.93 22.85
C SER A 150 -1.06 -12.13 22.70
N LYS A 151 -2.28 -12.04 23.25
CA LYS A 151 -3.34 -13.04 23.01
C LYS A 151 -4.01 -12.94 21.62
N ALA A 152 -3.89 -11.83 20.91
CA ALA A 152 -4.59 -11.60 19.64
C ALA A 152 -3.86 -12.14 18.39
N CYS A 153 -2.53 -12.22 18.38
CA CYS A 153 -1.76 -12.81 17.26
C CYS A 153 -1.44 -14.31 17.47
N SER A 154 -1.90 -14.96 18.55
CA SER A 154 -1.52 -16.36 18.88
C SER A 154 -2.56 -17.44 18.52
N CYS A 155 -3.57 -17.14 17.70
CA CYS A 155 -4.46 -18.13 17.08
C CYS A 155 -4.55 -17.91 15.59
#